data_AF-A0A3B5AU17-F1
#
_entry.id   AF-A0A3B5AU17-F1
#
_cell.length_a   1.000
_cell.length_b   1.000
_cell.length_c   1.000
_cell.angle_alpha   90.00
_cell.angle_beta   90.00
_cell.angle_gamma   90.00
#
_symmetry.space_group_name_H-M   'P 1'
#
loop_
_entity.id
_entity.type
_entity.pdbx_description
1 polymer ?
#
loop_
_entity_poly.entity_id
_entity_poly.type
_entity_poly.pdbx_seq_one_letter_code
_entity_poly.pdbx_strand_id
1 'polypeptide(L)'
;TLRSWFKEEGVGLGVEVHQTPAEVLRKLGDKVQLVCSHARTDYTLMLWYQKSPGEQTLKRIGHVNYGIIEHEKPFESNFNITGDMSGETAKKGSLFIVDLQAEHSAVYYCAASYAH
;
A
#
# COMPACT_ATOMS: atom_id res chain seq x y z
N THR A 1 -6.31 25.96 -7.86
CA THR A 1 -5.00 25.47 -8.34
C THR A 1 -3.99 25.73 -7.26
N LEU A 2 -3.52 24.70 -6.56
CA LEU A 2 -2.43 24.79 -5.60
C LEU A 2 -1.53 23.58 -5.86
N ARG A 3 -0.35 23.86 -6.44
CA ARG A 3 0.75 22.92 -6.54
C ARG A 3 1.57 23.09 -5.25
N SER A 4 1.76 22.05 -4.48
CA SER A 4 2.91 21.96 -3.60
C SER A 4 3.84 20.90 -4.16
N TRP A 5 5.06 21.31 -4.46
CA TRP A 5 6.19 20.42 -4.65
C TRP A 5 6.82 20.25 -3.27
N PHE A 6 6.80 19.05 -2.72
CA PHE A 6 7.71 18.66 -1.66
C PHE A 6 8.59 17.54 -2.23
N LYS A 7 9.77 17.93 -2.73
CA LYS A 7 10.88 16.99 -2.86
C LYS A 7 11.75 17.22 -1.63
N GLU A 8 11.44 16.51 -0.55
CA GLU A 8 12.38 16.38 0.56
C GLU A 8 13.40 15.31 0.18
N GLU A 9 14.58 15.73 -0.26
CA GLU A 9 15.74 14.85 -0.29
C GLU A 9 16.33 14.76 1.13
N GLY A 10 15.70 13.94 1.96
CA GLY A 10 16.32 13.43 3.17
C GLY A 10 17.05 12.12 2.85
N VAL A 11 18.37 12.07 3.03
CA VAL A 11 19.10 10.79 3.05
C VAL A 11 18.79 10.10 4.38
N GLY A 12 17.64 9.43 4.42
CA GLY A 12 17.35 8.41 5.41
C GLY A 12 17.82 7.06 4.89
N LEU A 13 18.28 6.17 5.77
CA LEU A 13 18.50 4.73 5.48
C LEU A 13 17.17 3.97 5.21
N GLY A 14 16.15 4.69 4.75
CA GLY A 14 14.85 4.16 4.42
C GLY A 14 14.92 3.34 3.14
N VAL A 15 14.17 2.25 3.11
CA VAL A 15 14.01 1.49 1.88
C VAL A 15 13.17 2.30 0.92
N GLU A 16 13.69 2.49 -0.29
CA GLU A 16 12.93 3.07 -1.38
C GLU A 16 11.82 2.09 -1.79
N VAL A 17 10.59 2.44 -1.47
CA VAL A 17 9.38 1.78 -1.96
C VAL A 17 8.79 2.64 -3.09
N HIS A 18 8.43 1.99 -4.19
CA HIS A 18 7.79 2.65 -5.32
C HIS A 18 6.32 2.26 -5.36
N GLN A 19 5.43 3.26 -5.22
CA GLN A 19 3.99 3.07 -5.27
C GLN A 19 3.38 3.73 -6.51
N THR A 20 2.48 3.03 -7.21
CA THR A 20 1.76 3.53 -8.39
C THR A 20 0.29 3.09 -8.39
N PRO A 21 -0.63 3.91 -8.93
CA PRO A 21 -0.43 5.32 -9.30
C PRO A 21 -0.26 6.21 -8.06
N ALA A 22 0.31 7.41 -8.23
CA ALA A 22 0.46 8.39 -7.14
C ALA A 22 -0.88 9.03 -6.74
N GLU A 23 -1.80 9.16 -7.69
CA GLU A 23 -3.15 9.67 -7.48
C GLU A 23 -4.12 8.94 -8.42
N VAL A 24 -5.34 8.71 -7.95
CA VAL A 24 -6.38 8.05 -8.73
C VAL A 24 -7.74 8.65 -8.40
N LEU A 25 -8.46 9.06 -9.44
CA LEU A 25 -9.86 9.48 -9.36
C LEU A 25 -10.71 8.51 -10.17
N ARG A 26 -11.70 7.90 -9.52
CA ARG A 26 -12.59 6.87 -10.09
C ARG A 26 -14.02 7.06 -9.60
N LYS A 27 -14.97 6.40 -10.26
CA LYS A 27 -16.38 6.43 -9.89
C LYS A 27 -16.66 5.41 -8.79
N LEU A 28 -17.74 5.63 -8.05
CA LEU A 28 -18.22 4.64 -7.10
C LEU A 28 -18.54 3.32 -7.82
N GLY A 29 -18.28 2.19 -7.17
CA GLY A 29 -18.39 0.85 -7.74
C GLY A 29 -17.20 0.42 -8.62
N ASP A 30 -16.28 1.33 -8.99
CA ASP A 30 -15.09 0.96 -9.76
C ASP A 30 -14.15 0.06 -8.93
N LYS A 31 -13.28 -0.65 -9.64
CA LYS A 31 -12.12 -1.34 -9.06
C LYS A 31 -10.87 -0.50 -9.21
N VAL A 32 -10.13 -0.31 -8.12
CA VAL A 32 -8.83 0.37 -8.11
C VAL A 32 -7.73 -0.63 -7.81
N GLN A 33 -6.58 -0.50 -8.48
CA GLN A 33 -5.36 -1.22 -8.14
C GLN A 33 -4.29 -0.21 -7.77
N LEU A 34 -3.72 -0.39 -6.58
CA LEU A 34 -2.48 0.24 -6.15
C LEU A 34 -1.39 -0.83 -6.17
N VAL A 35 -0.20 -0.45 -6.61
CA VAL A 35 0.96 -1.34 -6.75
C VAL A 35 2.09 -0.76 -5.93
N CYS A 36 2.73 -1.60 -5.13
CA CYS A 36 3.94 -1.26 -4.38
C CYS A 36 5.07 -2.22 -4.77
N SER A 37 6.29 -1.71 -4.86
CA SER A 37 7.49 -2.51 -5.17
C SER A 37 8.73 -1.99 -4.48
N HIS A 38 9.71 -2.86 -4.23
CA HIS A 38 11.03 -2.50 -3.71
C HIS A 38 12.09 -3.50 -4.18
N ALA A 39 13.36 -3.06 -4.16
CA ALA A 39 14.48 -3.89 -4.60
C ALA A 39 15.11 -4.74 -3.47
N ARG A 40 14.71 -4.53 -2.21
CA ARG A 40 15.24 -5.29 -1.07
C ARG A 40 14.79 -6.75 -1.13
N THR A 41 15.73 -7.66 -1.30
CA THR A 41 15.46 -9.10 -1.45
C THR A 41 15.16 -9.75 -0.10
N ASP A 42 15.79 -9.22 0.95
CA ASP A 42 15.70 -9.64 2.35
C ASP A 42 14.42 -9.17 3.07
N TYR A 43 13.62 -8.33 2.41
CA TYR A 43 12.37 -7.82 2.95
C TYR A 43 11.23 -8.72 2.51
N THR A 44 10.74 -9.53 3.44
CA THR A 44 9.75 -10.58 3.20
C THR A 44 8.35 -10.19 3.66
N LEU A 45 8.17 -8.99 4.20
CA LEU A 45 6.89 -8.47 4.66
C LEU A 45 6.55 -7.16 3.91
N MET A 46 5.35 -7.09 3.34
CA MET A 46 4.79 -5.85 2.80
C MET A 46 3.43 -5.56 3.43
N LEU A 47 3.29 -4.38 4.00
CA LEU A 47 2.11 -3.91 4.72
C LEU A 47 1.37 -2.85 3.91
N TRP A 48 0.05 -2.82 4.04
CA TRP A 48 -0.81 -1.78 3.47
C TRP A 48 -1.56 -1.02 4.54
N TYR A 49 -1.60 0.30 4.40
CA TYR A 49 -2.26 1.22 5.31
C TYR A 49 -3.19 2.18 4.59
N GLN A 50 -4.26 2.56 5.28
CA GLN A 50 -5.17 3.63 4.89
C GLN A 50 -5.07 4.79 5.87
N LYS A 51 -5.04 6.03 5.35
CA LYS A 51 -5.17 7.26 6.11
C LYS A 51 -6.38 8.04 5.60
N SER A 52 -7.48 7.98 6.34
CA SER A 52 -8.69 8.73 6.01
C SER A 52 -8.49 10.24 6.21
N PRO A 53 -9.21 11.09 5.46
CA PRO A 53 -9.17 12.53 5.63
C PRO A 53 -9.48 12.94 7.09
N GLY A 54 -8.65 13.82 7.66
CA GLY A 54 -8.81 14.31 9.03
C GLY A 54 -8.32 13.38 10.14
N GLU A 55 -8.04 12.11 9.86
CA GLU A 55 -7.43 11.21 10.84
C GLU A 55 -5.93 11.46 10.94
N GLN A 56 -5.34 11.32 12.13
CA GLN A 56 -3.89 11.42 12.31
C GLN A 56 -3.19 10.05 12.17
N THR A 57 -3.87 8.98 12.55
CA THR A 57 -3.33 7.62 12.57
C THR A 57 -3.49 6.90 11.24
N LEU A 58 -2.62 5.92 11.01
CA LEU A 58 -2.74 4.97 9.91
C LEU A 58 -3.52 3.75 10.39
N LYS A 59 -4.54 3.34 9.63
CA LYS A 59 -5.23 2.06 9.84
C LYS A 59 -4.56 0.99 8.99
N ARG A 60 -4.17 -0.13 9.62
CA ARG A 60 -3.63 -1.28 8.90
C ARG A 60 -4.77 -1.98 8.15
N ILE A 61 -4.58 -2.18 6.84
CA ILE A 61 -5.51 -2.92 5.98
C ILE A 61 -5.21 -4.42 6.07
N GLY A 62 -3.92 -4.75 6.00
CA GLY A 62 -3.44 -6.11 5.92
C GLY A 62 -1.99 -6.15 5.43
N HIS A 63 -1.51 -7.34 5.14
CA HIS A 63 -0.14 -7.55 4.69
C HIS A 63 0.01 -8.82 3.84
N VAL A 64 1.18 -8.92 3.22
CA VAL A 64 1.71 -10.17 2.66
C VAL A 64 3.06 -10.47 3.30
N ASN A 65 3.21 -11.66 3.88
CA ASN A 65 4.43 -12.17 4.50
C ASN A 65 4.89 -13.42 3.76
N TYR A 66 6.02 -13.37 3.07
CA TYR A 66 6.37 -14.32 2.01
C TYR A 66 5.20 -14.43 1.02
N GLY A 67 4.51 -15.57 0.96
CA GLY A 67 3.30 -15.76 0.16
C GLY A 67 1.99 -15.76 0.97
N ILE A 68 2.05 -15.54 2.28
CA ILE A 68 0.88 -15.59 3.17
C ILE A 68 0.25 -14.20 3.23
N ILE A 69 -1.05 -14.11 2.95
CA ILE A 69 -1.79 -12.86 2.93
C ILE A 69 -2.77 -12.85 4.10
N GLU A 70 -2.79 -11.76 4.85
CA GLU A 70 -3.75 -11.53 5.94
C GLU A 70 -4.36 -10.14 5.85
N HIS A 71 -5.64 -10.06 6.19
CA HIS A 71 -6.41 -8.83 6.22
C HIS A 71 -6.90 -8.56 7.64
N GLU A 72 -6.99 -7.29 7.99
CA GLU A 72 -7.72 -6.89 9.18
C GLU A 72 -9.23 -6.99 8.88
N LYS A 73 -10.00 -7.54 9.83
CA LYS A 73 -11.44 -7.81 9.69
C LYS A 73 -12.26 -6.67 9.05
N PRO A 74 -12.05 -5.38 9.39
CA PRO A 74 -12.82 -4.28 8.79
C PRO A 74 -12.60 -4.09 7.29
N PHE A 75 -11.55 -4.69 6.71
CA PHE A 75 -11.13 -4.48 5.33
C PHE A 75 -11.34 -5.69 4.42
N GLU A 76 -11.66 -6.86 4.98
CA GLU A 76 -11.79 -8.14 4.25
C GLU A 76 -12.79 -8.09 3.08
N SER A 77 -13.85 -7.27 3.17
CA SER A 77 -14.91 -7.21 2.15
C SER A 77 -14.54 -6.39 0.91
N ASN A 78 -13.78 -5.30 1.07
CA ASN A 78 -13.55 -4.31 0.03
C ASN A 78 -12.09 -4.20 -0.40
N PHE A 79 -11.18 -4.88 0.30
CA PHE A 79 -9.76 -4.82 0.01
C PHE A 79 -9.20 -6.22 -0.23
N ASN A 80 -8.45 -6.37 -1.32
CA ASN A 80 -7.76 -7.61 -1.64
C ASN A 80 -6.26 -7.33 -1.85
N ILE A 81 -5.41 -8.06 -1.13
CA ILE A 81 -3.95 -7.94 -1.23
C ILE A 81 -3.45 -9.09 -2.09
N THR A 82 -2.47 -8.82 -2.94
CA THR A 82 -1.79 -9.83 -3.75
C THR A 82 -0.30 -9.53 -3.78
N GLY A 83 0.50 -10.56 -4.01
CA GLY A 83 1.95 -10.44 -4.11
C GLY A 83 2.62 -11.68 -3.55
N ASP A 84 3.93 -11.77 -3.78
CA ASP A 84 4.79 -12.75 -3.15
C ASP A 84 6.12 -12.05 -2.80
N MET A 85 6.44 -12.07 -1.52
CA MET A 85 7.65 -11.48 -0.96
C MET A 85 8.79 -12.51 -0.84
N SER A 86 8.60 -13.75 -1.32
CA SER A 86 9.60 -14.81 -1.33
C SER A 86 10.68 -14.63 -2.42
N GLY A 87 11.78 -15.38 -2.31
CA GLY A 87 12.87 -15.39 -3.28
C GLY A 87 13.89 -14.27 -3.12
N GLU A 88 14.79 -14.10 -4.10
CA GLU A 88 15.94 -13.17 -4.04
C GLU A 88 15.86 -12.06 -5.12
N THR A 89 14.66 -11.75 -5.59
CA THR A 89 14.43 -10.69 -6.59
C THR A 89 13.72 -9.49 -5.98
N ALA A 90 13.61 -8.41 -6.76
CA ALA A 90 12.73 -7.28 -6.42
C ALA A 90 11.30 -7.77 -6.14
N LYS A 91 10.66 -7.17 -5.13
CA LYS A 91 9.34 -7.57 -4.66
C LYS A 91 8.27 -6.64 -5.19
N LYS A 92 7.08 -7.18 -5.36
CA LYS A 92 5.91 -6.44 -5.81
C LYS A 92 4.65 -6.97 -5.16
N GLY A 93 3.88 -6.08 -4.56
CA GLY A 93 2.55 -6.34 -4.04
C GLY A 93 1.53 -5.41 -4.66
N SER A 94 0.27 -5.81 -4.68
CA SER A 94 -0.84 -4.95 -5.09
C SER A 94 -1.95 -4.96 -4.05
N LEU A 95 -2.53 -3.79 -3.82
CA LEU A 95 -3.78 -3.62 -3.09
C LEU A 95 -4.88 -3.31 -4.12
N PHE A 96 -5.92 -4.14 -4.12
CA PHE A 96 -7.13 -3.89 -4.86
C PHE A 96 -8.19 -3.35 -3.93
N ILE A 97 -8.83 -2.26 -4.32
CA ILE A 97 -10.05 -1.75 -3.70
C ILE A 97 -11.19 -2.15 -4.63
N VAL A 98 -12.09 -3.00 -4.15
CA VAL A 98 -13.24 -3.50 -4.90
C VAL A 98 -14.50 -2.80 -4.42
N ASP A 99 -15.42 -2.55 -5.36
CA ASP A 99 -16.67 -1.83 -5.11
C ASP A 99 -16.39 -0.49 -4.39
N LEU A 100 -15.73 0.44 -5.08
CA LEU A 100 -15.26 1.68 -4.48
C LEU A 100 -16.43 2.50 -3.88
N GLN A 101 -16.34 2.81 -2.58
CA GLN A 101 -17.29 3.64 -1.84
C GLN A 101 -16.65 4.96 -1.41
N ALA A 102 -17.47 5.91 -0.95
CA ALA A 102 -17.00 7.23 -0.54
C ALA A 102 -16.00 7.16 0.63
N GLU A 103 -16.18 6.18 1.52
CA GLU A 103 -15.34 5.91 2.69
C GLU A 103 -13.93 5.41 2.31
N HIS A 104 -13.75 4.94 1.07
CA HIS A 104 -12.45 4.55 0.53
C HIS A 104 -11.64 5.76 0.02
N SER A 105 -12.19 6.97 0.03
CA SER A 105 -11.42 8.18 -0.26
C SER A 105 -10.40 8.43 0.85
N ALA A 106 -9.12 8.16 0.56
CA ALA A 106 -8.04 8.19 1.53
C ALA A 106 -6.67 8.28 0.84
N VAL A 107 -5.63 8.55 1.64
CA VAL A 107 -4.24 8.31 1.21
C VAL A 107 -3.85 6.89 1.62
N TYR A 108 -3.24 6.16 0.70
CA TYR A 108 -2.82 4.78 0.91
C TYR A 108 -1.30 4.70 0.92
N TYR A 109 -0.75 3.94 1.86
CA TYR A 109 0.68 3.75 2.02
C TYR A 109 1.01 2.27 2.04
N CYS A 110 2.06 1.89 1.32
CA CYS A 110 2.74 0.63 1.55
C CYS A 110 4.01 0.82 2.38
N ALA A 111 4.38 -0.20 3.13
CA ALA A 111 5.67 -0.31 3.79
C ALA A 111 6.23 -1.71 3.59
N ALA A 112 7.56 -1.85 3.66
CA ALA A 112 8.23 -3.13 3.54
C ALA A 112 9.26 -3.30 4.67
N SER A 113 9.42 -4.53 5.16
CA SER A 113 10.40 -4.88 6.19
C SER A 113 10.79 -6.35 6.13
N TYR A 114 11.75 -6.74 6.96
CA TYR A 114 11.91 -8.14 7.38
C TYR A 114 10.62 -8.62 8.07
N ALA A 115 10.32 -9.92 7.94
CA ALA A 115 9.37 -10.58 8.84
C ALA A 115 10.01 -10.75 10.24
N HIS A 116 9.22 -10.55 11.29
CA HIS A 116 9.63 -10.80 12.68
C HIS A 116 9.40 -12.26 13.07
#